data_AF-A0A212R429-F1
#
_entry.id   AF-A0A212R429-F1
#
_cell.length_a   1.000
_cell.length_b   1.000
_cell.length_c   1.000
_cell.angle_alpha   90.00
_cell.angle_beta   90.00
_cell.angle_gamma   90.00
#
_symmetry.space_group_name_H-M   'P 1'
#
loop_
_entity.id
_entity.type
_entity.pdbx_description
1 polymer ?
#
loop_
_entity_poly.entity_id
_entity_poly.type
_entity_poly.pdbx_seq_one_letter_code
_entity_poly.pdbx_strand_id
1 'polypeptide(L)'
;MDPPVTVIDAFNDVQRARADDERDKVIAKVQREVSEKFRPYGVEVTEVRLHRADLPPETSQAIYDRMKSERQREAKELRAQGFKWAQQIQARADRDRTVILSEAQRAARIAHGEADAAVNKLIGDAASRDAGFYAYYRSLQTYRQSLAESAPTLVLSPDAEFLKTFRQGPQAAQAAPAPAQAAH
;
A
#
# COMPACT_ATOMS: atom_id res chain seq x y z
N MET A 1 -9.59 -35.17 -23.68
CA MET A 1 -9.77 -35.30 -25.14
C MET A 1 -10.88 -34.35 -25.50
N ASP A 2 -10.53 -33.11 -25.83
CA ASP A 2 -11.47 -32.08 -26.26
C ASP A 2 -11.82 -32.30 -27.75
N PRO A 3 -13.11 -32.25 -28.14
CA PRO A 3 -13.49 -32.24 -29.53
C PRO A 3 -13.21 -30.87 -30.17
N PRO A 4 -12.96 -30.83 -31.50
CA PRO A 4 -12.41 -29.67 -32.19
C PRO A 4 -13.41 -28.52 -32.34
N VAL A 5 -12.87 -27.31 -32.23
CA VAL A 5 -13.54 -26.00 -32.13
C VAL A 5 -14.03 -25.48 -33.50
N THR A 6 -14.75 -26.27 -34.29
CA THR A 6 -15.04 -25.91 -35.71
C THR A 6 -16.48 -25.48 -36.01
N VAL A 7 -17.33 -25.26 -34.99
CA VAL A 7 -18.77 -24.96 -35.21
C VAL A 7 -19.19 -23.56 -34.71
N ILE A 8 -18.27 -22.78 -34.13
CA ILE A 8 -18.62 -21.45 -33.58
C ILE A 8 -18.31 -20.29 -34.55
N ASP A 9 -17.42 -20.46 -35.54
CA ASP A 9 -17.07 -19.37 -36.47
C ASP A 9 -17.84 -19.37 -37.80
N ALA A 10 -18.55 -20.44 -38.17
CA ALA A 10 -19.29 -20.47 -39.45
C ALA A 10 -20.65 -19.73 -39.40
N PHE A 11 -21.20 -19.48 -38.22
CA PHE A 11 -22.53 -18.89 -38.07
C PHE A 11 -22.52 -17.34 -38.05
N ASN A 12 -21.41 -16.73 -37.64
CA ASN A 12 -21.30 -15.28 -37.54
C ASN A 12 -20.88 -14.59 -38.85
N ASP A 13 -20.22 -15.29 -39.77
CA ASP A 13 -19.78 -14.72 -41.05
C ASP A 13 -20.94 -14.47 -42.04
N VAL A 14 -22.00 -15.30 -41.97
CA VAL A 14 -23.21 -15.13 -42.80
C VAL A 14 -24.03 -13.90 -42.38
N GLN A 15 -23.93 -13.46 -41.12
CA GLN A 15 -24.70 -12.32 -40.62
C GLN A 15 -24.01 -10.97 -40.89
N ARG A 16 -22.71 -10.96 -41.23
CA ARG A 16 -21.92 -9.72 -41.34
C ARG A 16 -21.42 -9.36 -42.74
N ALA A 17 -21.51 -10.26 -43.73
CA ALA A 17 -21.03 -9.96 -45.07
C ALA A 17 -22.05 -10.32 -46.16
N ARG A 18 -22.37 -9.32 -47.00
CA ARG A 18 -23.15 -9.38 -48.27
C ARG A 18 -24.65 -9.62 -48.14
N ALA A 19 -25.39 -8.55 -47.84
CA ALA A 19 -26.83 -8.59 -47.66
C ALA A 19 -27.71 -8.60 -48.94
N ASP A 20 -27.15 -8.55 -50.15
CA ASP A 20 -27.97 -8.44 -51.38
C ASP A 20 -27.75 -9.61 -52.37
N ASP A 21 -26.50 -9.86 -52.81
CA ASP A 21 -26.21 -10.82 -53.91
C ASP A 21 -26.54 -12.30 -53.60
N GLU A 22 -26.39 -12.74 -52.34
CA GLU A 22 -26.78 -14.11 -51.96
C GLU A 22 -28.29 -14.26 -51.76
N ARG A 23 -28.96 -13.19 -51.30
CA ARG A 23 -30.42 -13.19 -51.10
C ARG A 23 -31.16 -13.29 -52.43
N ASP A 24 -30.71 -12.53 -53.43
CA ASP A 24 -31.32 -12.54 -54.76
C ASP A 24 -31.25 -13.92 -55.42
N LYS A 25 -30.12 -14.63 -55.26
CA LYS A 25 -29.94 -16.00 -55.75
C LYS A 25 -30.89 -16.99 -55.09
N VAL A 26 -31.11 -16.87 -53.78
CA VAL A 26 -32.04 -17.73 -53.03
C VAL A 26 -33.47 -17.45 -53.45
N ILE A 27 -33.88 -16.18 -53.55
CA ILE A 27 -35.23 -15.79 -53.95
C ILE A 27 -35.52 -16.28 -55.39
N ALA A 28 -34.59 -16.09 -56.32
CA ALA A 28 -34.73 -16.55 -57.70
C ALA A 28 -34.83 -18.07 -57.83
N LYS A 29 -34.14 -18.83 -56.96
CA LYS A 29 -34.25 -20.28 -56.91
C LYS A 29 -35.63 -20.72 -56.41
N VAL A 30 -36.11 -20.12 -55.31
CA VAL A 30 -37.43 -20.42 -54.73
C VAL A 30 -38.55 -20.08 -55.72
N GLN A 31 -38.48 -18.93 -56.38
CA GLN A 31 -39.48 -18.53 -57.38
C GLN A 31 -39.59 -19.55 -58.51
N ARG A 32 -38.46 -20.08 -58.99
CA ARG A 32 -38.42 -21.09 -60.06
C ARG A 32 -39.07 -22.40 -59.63
N GLU A 33 -38.68 -22.93 -58.46
CA GLU A 33 -39.21 -24.20 -57.94
C GLU A 33 -40.72 -24.12 -57.65
N VAL A 34 -41.19 -22.97 -57.14
CA VAL A 34 -42.61 -22.73 -56.91
C VAL A 34 -43.34 -22.64 -58.25
N SER A 35 -42.83 -21.86 -59.21
CA SER A 35 -43.45 -21.71 -60.54
C SER A 35 -43.59 -23.05 -61.28
N GLU A 36 -42.55 -23.90 -61.24
CA GLU A 36 -42.58 -25.22 -61.87
C GLU A 36 -43.63 -26.16 -61.25
N LYS A 37 -43.83 -26.08 -59.93
CA LYS A 37 -44.84 -26.88 -59.21
C LYS A 37 -46.27 -26.42 -59.47
N PHE A 38 -46.49 -25.13 -59.70
CA PHE A 38 -47.82 -24.54 -59.88
C PHE A 38 -48.28 -24.47 -61.35
N ARG A 39 -47.35 -24.63 -62.31
CA ARG A 39 -47.65 -24.73 -63.75
C ARG A 39 -48.74 -25.75 -64.11
N PRO A 40 -48.76 -26.98 -63.60
CA PRO A 40 -49.82 -27.96 -63.90
C PRO A 40 -51.21 -27.56 -63.41
N TYR A 41 -51.28 -26.62 -62.45
CA TYR A 41 -52.53 -26.11 -61.88
C TYR A 41 -53.02 -24.84 -62.57
N GLY A 42 -52.34 -24.38 -63.63
CA GLY A 42 -52.71 -23.17 -64.37
C GLY A 42 -52.45 -21.86 -63.60
N VAL A 43 -51.61 -21.91 -62.56
CA VAL A 43 -51.30 -20.76 -61.70
C VAL A 43 -49.95 -20.16 -62.09
N GLU A 44 -49.92 -18.85 -62.33
CA GLU A 44 -48.71 -18.08 -62.65
C GLU A 44 -48.20 -17.33 -61.41
N VAL A 45 -46.90 -17.41 -61.14
CA VAL A 45 -46.26 -16.81 -59.97
C VAL A 45 -45.55 -15.52 -60.38
N THR A 46 -46.15 -14.36 -60.11
CA THR A 46 -45.63 -13.05 -60.52
C THR A 46 -44.43 -12.59 -59.69
N GLU A 47 -44.46 -12.78 -58.36
CA GLU A 47 -43.40 -12.29 -57.46
C GLU A 47 -43.33 -13.13 -56.18
N VAL A 48 -42.10 -13.43 -55.73
CA VAL A 48 -41.85 -14.05 -54.41
C VAL A 48 -41.10 -13.05 -53.55
N ARG A 49 -41.69 -12.66 -52.43
CA ARG A 49 -41.05 -11.79 -51.43
C ARG A 49 -40.80 -12.58 -50.15
N LEU A 50 -39.58 -12.43 -49.62
CA LEU A 50 -39.27 -12.98 -48.30
C LEU A 50 -39.89 -12.07 -47.24
N HIS A 51 -40.93 -12.57 -46.56
CA HIS A 51 -41.42 -11.89 -45.37
C HIS A 51 -40.35 -12.02 -44.27
N ARG A 52 -40.13 -10.94 -43.51
CA ARG A 52 -39.11 -10.88 -42.44
C ARG A 52 -39.24 -12.13 -41.56
N ALA A 53 -38.20 -12.96 -41.52
CA ALA A 53 -38.14 -14.11 -40.63
C ALA A 53 -37.97 -13.57 -39.21
N ASP A 54 -39.07 -13.45 -38.47
CA ASP A 54 -39.02 -13.15 -37.04
C ASP A 54 -38.32 -14.33 -36.36
N LEU A 55 -37.16 -14.07 -35.77
CA LEU A 55 -36.44 -15.05 -34.98
C LEU A 55 -37.36 -15.45 -33.81
N PRO A 56 -37.65 -16.74 -33.58
CA PRO A 56 -38.52 -17.16 -32.50
C PRO A 56 -38.03 -16.55 -31.17
N PRO A 57 -38.89 -15.89 -30.39
CA PRO A 57 -38.48 -15.20 -29.16
C PRO A 57 -37.83 -16.16 -28.14
N GLU A 58 -38.14 -17.47 -28.21
CA GLU A 58 -37.54 -18.47 -27.32
C GLU A 58 -36.01 -18.60 -27.48
N THR A 59 -35.45 -18.41 -28.68
CA THR A 59 -33.99 -18.50 -28.88
C THR A 59 -33.27 -17.22 -28.46
N SER A 60 -33.95 -16.07 -28.56
CA SER A 60 -33.40 -14.76 -28.20
C SER A 60 -33.21 -14.60 -26.69
N GLN A 61 -34.13 -15.17 -25.89
CA GLN A 61 -34.08 -15.10 -24.43
C GLN A 61 -32.86 -15.86 -23.86
N ALA A 62 -32.58 -17.07 -24.37
CA ALA A 62 -31.45 -17.89 -23.93
C ALA A 62 -30.09 -17.23 -24.20
N ILE A 63 -29.95 -16.52 -25.33
CA ILE A 63 -28.74 -15.76 -25.67
C ILE A 63 -28.59 -14.55 -24.75
N TYR A 64 -29.69 -13.83 -24.47
CA TYR A 64 -29.68 -12.69 -23.55
C TYR A 64 -29.29 -13.11 -22.12
N ASP A 65 -29.85 -14.20 -21.62
CA ASP A 65 -29.53 -14.73 -20.29
C ASP A 65 -28.07 -15.19 -20.20
N ARG A 66 -27.54 -15.80 -21.27
CA ARG A 66 -26.11 -16.13 -21.37
C ARG A 66 -25.23 -14.88 -21.33
N MET A 67 -25.53 -13.86 -22.14
CA MET A 67 -24.77 -12.61 -22.15
C MET A 67 -24.80 -11.92 -20.78
N LYS A 68 -25.94 -11.93 -20.09
CA LYS A 68 -26.09 -11.40 -18.74
C LYS A 68 -25.23 -12.16 -17.74
N SER A 69 -25.24 -13.50 -17.79
CA SER A 69 -24.42 -14.36 -16.94
C SER A 69 -22.93 -14.15 -17.18
N GLU A 70 -22.49 -14.05 -18.44
CA GLU A 70 -21.10 -13.78 -18.79
C GLU A 70 -20.65 -12.40 -18.30
N ARG A 71 -21.45 -11.34 -18.51
CA ARG A 71 -21.20 -9.99 -17.95
C ARG A 71 -21.11 -10.01 -16.43
N GLN A 72 -21.99 -10.74 -15.75
CA GLN A 72 -21.98 -10.85 -14.29
C GLN A 72 -20.73 -11.59 -13.80
N ARG A 73 -20.33 -12.66 -14.49
CA ARG A 73 -19.11 -13.42 -14.19
C ARG A 73 -17.86 -12.55 -14.37
N GLU A 74 -17.76 -11.84 -15.49
CA GLU A 74 -16.67 -10.91 -15.76
C GLU A 74 -16.60 -9.81 -14.69
N ALA A 75 -17.73 -9.19 -14.36
CA ALA A 75 -17.78 -8.16 -13.33
C ALA A 75 -17.43 -8.70 -11.93
N LYS A 76 -17.73 -9.97 -11.63
CA LYS A 76 -17.34 -10.62 -10.37
C LYS A 76 -15.84 -10.88 -10.34
N GLU A 77 -15.28 -11.36 -11.45
CA GLU A 77 -13.85 -11.62 -11.61
C GLU A 77 -13.03 -10.33 -11.45
N LEU A 78 -13.43 -9.25 -12.13
CA LEU A 78 -12.78 -7.94 -12.01
C LEU A 78 -12.84 -7.39 -10.59
N ARG A 79 -13.96 -7.56 -9.88
CA ARG A 79 -14.05 -7.15 -8.46
C ARG A 79 -13.16 -7.98 -7.55
N ALA A 80 -13.07 -9.29 -7.79
CA ALA A 80 -12.19 -10.18 -7.03
C ALA A 80 -10.71 -9.84 -7.25
N GLN A 81 -10.32 -9.55 -8.48
CA GLN A 81 -8.97 -9.10 -8.81
C GLN A 81 -8.65 -7.73 -8.18
N GLY A 82 -9.57 -6.78 -8.27
CA GLY A 82 -9.43 -5.47 -7.61
C GLY A 82 -9.24 -5.60 -6.11
N PHE A 83 -10.02 -6.46 -5.45
CA PHE A 83 -9.88 -6.75 -4.03
C PHE A 83 -8.52 -7.39 -3.69
N LYS A 84 -8.08 -8.38 -4.47
CA LYS A 84 -6.77 -9.02 -4.32
C LYS A 84 -5.63 -8.01 -4.44
N TRP A 85 -5.66 -7.14 -5.44
CA TRP A 85 -4.64 -6.11 -5.63
C TRP A 85 -4.66 -5.10 -4.48
N ALA A 86 -5.84 -4.64 -4.05
CA ALA A 86 -5.96 -3.74 -2.91
C ALA A 86 -5.34 -4.36 -1.64
N GLN A 87 -5.64 -5.62 -1.33
CA GLN A 87 -5.05 -6.32 -0.19
C GLN A 87 -3.53 -6.46 -0.31
N GLN A 88 -3.01 -6.77 -1.49
CA GLN A 88 -1.57 -6.85 -1.72
C GLN A 88 -0.87 -5.50 -1.54
N ILE A 89 -1.46 -4.42 -2.05
CA ILE A 89 -0.92 -3.07 -1.92
C ILE A 89 -0.92 -2.65 -0.44
N GLN A 90 -2.03 -2.86 0.28
CA GLN A 90 -2.11 -2.55 1.71
C GLN A 90 -1.08 -3.34 2.51
N ALA A 91 -1.00 -4.66 2.31
CA ALA A 91 -0.05 -5.51 3.03
C ALA A 91 1.41 -5.12 2.76
N ARG A 92 1.74 -4.69 1.53
CA ARG A 92 3.06 -4.15 1.20
C ARG A 92 3.31 -2.82 1.90
N ALA A 93 2.36 -1.88 1.82
CA ALA A 93 2.47 -0.57 2.45
C ALA A 93 2.64 -0.68 3.98
N ASP A 94 1.91 -1.57 4.64
CA ASP A 94 2.02 -1.80 6.08
C ASP A 94 3.39 -2.38 6.48
N ARG A 95 3.91 -3.31 5.67
CA ARG A 95 5.25 -3.85 5.86
C ARG A 95 6.30 -2.75 5.71
N ASP A 96 6.24 -1.99 4.61
CA ASP A 96 7.21 -0.94 4.31
C ASP A 96 7.18 0.15 5.40
N ARG A 97 5.99 0.56 5.84
CA ARG A 97 5.82 1.47 6.98
C ARG A 97 6.52 0.94 8.23
N THR A 98 6.31 -0.34 8.56
CA THR A 98 6.89 -0.96 9.75
C THR A 98 8.42 -1.00 9.67
N VAL A 99 8.97 -1.34 8.51
CA VAL A 99 10.41 -1.36 8.26
C VAL A 99 11.00 0.03 8.40
N ILE A 100 10.43 1.04 7.72
CA ILE A 100 10.90 2.43 7.77
C ILE A 100 10.88 2.95 9.21
N LEU A 101 9.80 2.72 9.96
CA LEU A 101 9.71 3.16 11.35
C LEU A 101 10.75 2.45 12.24
N SER A 102 10.95 1.15 12.04
CA SER A 102 11.93 0.36 12.79
C SER A 102 13.37 0.81 12.51
N GLU A 103 13.68 1.08 11.25
CA GLU A 103 14.99 1.60 10.81
C GLU A 103 15.23 3.00 11.35
N ALA A 104 14.24 3.90 11.26
CA ALA A 104 14.33 5.25 11.82
C ALA A 104 14.55 5.22 13.33
N GLN A 105 13.80 4.38 14.07
CA GLN A 105 13.99 4.21 15.51
C GLN A 105 15.36 3.62 15.84
N ARG A 106 15.83 2.64 15.06
CA ARG A 106 17.18 2.07 15.23
C ARG A 106 18.25 3.14 15.04
N ALA A 107 18.17 3.92 13.97
CA ALA A 107 19.10 5.00 13.68
C ALA A 107 19.09 6.06 14.79
N ALA A 108 17.90 6.47 15.26
CA ALA A 108 17.78 7.41 16.37
C ALA A 108 18.43 6.87 17.66
N ARG A 109 18.19 5.60 18.01
CA ARG A 109 18.81 4.98 19.20
C ARG A 109 20.32 4.91 19.09
N ILE A 110 20.86 4.62 17.91
CA ILE A 110 22.30 4.60 17.67
C ILE A 110 22.87 6.01 17.85
N ALA A 111 22.27 7.03 17.22
CA ALA A 111 22.72 8.41 17.33
C ALA A 111 22.68 8.93 18.79
N HIS A 112 21.62 8.60 19.53
CA HIS A 112 21.55 8.92 20.97
C HIS A 112 22.61 8.19 21.77
N GLY A 113 22.83 6.90 21.54
CA GLY A 113 23.86 6.13 22.24
C GLY A 113 25.28 6.65 21.96
N GLU A 114 25.57 7.07 20.72
CA GLU A 114 26.83 7.69 20.34
C GLU A 114 27.01 9.06 21.01
N ALA A 115 25.95 9.88 21.04
CA ALA A 115 25.97 11.17 21.72
C ALA A 115 26.21 11.00 23.23
N ASP A 116 25.51 10.08 23.89
CA ASP A 116 25.66 9.80 25.31
C ASP A 116 27.07 9.28 25.62
N ALA A 117 27.61 8.40 24.79
CA ALA A 117 28.99 7.92 24.91
C ALA A 117 30.01 9.07 24.78
N ALA A 118 29.82 9.96 23.81
CA ALA A 118 30.70 11.12 23.61
C ALA A 118 30.63 12.11 24.79
N VAL A 119 29.42 12.39 25.30
CA VAL A 119 29.20 13.24 26.47
C VAL A 119 29.85 12.64 27.72
N ASN A 120 29.64 11.34 27.97
CA ASN A 120 30.24 10.66 29.11
C ASN A 120 31.77 10.65 29.04
N LYS A 121 32.35 10.46 27.86
CA LYS A 121 33.79 10.56 27.65
C LYS A 121 34.30 11.97 27.97
N LEU A 122 33.67 13.00 27.42
CA LEU A 122 34.03 14.40 27.68
C LEU A 122 33.94 14.75 29.18
N ILE A 123 32.88 14.28 29.84
CA ILE A 123 32.69 14.45 31.27
C ILE A 123 33.78 13.72 32.07
N GLY A 124 34.12 12.48 31.70
CA GLY A 124 35.19 11.73 32.34
C GLY A 124 36.55 12.42 32.19
N ASP A 125 36.86 12.93 31.00
CA ASP A 125 38.07 13.69 30.72
C ASP A 125 38.12 14.99 31.53
N ALA A 126 36.99 15.70 31.66
CA ALA A 126 36.89 16.91 32.46
C ALA A 126 37.02 16.64 33.97
N ALA A 127 36.37 15.59 34.46
CA ALA A 127 36.45 15.18 35.86
C ALA A 127 37.87 14.72 36.25
N SER A 128 38.61 14.14 35.31
CA SER A 128 40.00 13.71 35.52
C SER A 128 40.97 14.89 35.62
N ARG A 129 40.62 16.06 35.08
CA ARG A 129 41.46 17.28 35.18
C ARG A 129 41.36 17.96 36.55
N ASP A 130 40.16 18.00 37.13
CA ASP A 130 39.93 18.48 38.51
C ASP A 130 38.63 17.90 39.06
N ALA A 131 38.76 16.83 39.84
CA ALA A 131 37.63 16.12 40.43
C ALA A 131 36.87 16.95 41.47
N GLY A 132 37.58 17.83 42.20
CA GLY A 132 37.00 18.67 43.25
C GLY A 132 36.12 19.77 42.67
N PHE A 133 36.62 20.46 41.63
CA PHE A 133 35.85 21.48 40.91
C PHE A 133 34.66 20.87 40.17
N TYR A 134 34.83 19.71 39.53
CA TYR A 134 33.75 19.05 38.81
C TYR A 134 32.59 18.63 39.75
N ALA A 135 32.89 18.06 40.92
CA ALA A 135 31.88 17.69 41.91
C ALA A 135 31.08 18.91 42.42
N TYR A 136 31.78 20.02 42.67
CA TYR A 136 31.16 21.29 43.04
C TYR A 136 30.25 21.84 41.93
N TYR A 137 30.75 21.93 40.69
CA TYR A 137 29.98 22.43 39.55
C TYR A 137 28.72 21.59 39.27
N ARG A 138 28.83 20.26 39.36
CA ARG A 138 27.68 19.35 39.18
C ARG A 138 26.63 19.53 40.29
N SER A 139 27.04 19.79 41.53
CA SER A 139 26.10 20.13 42.61
C SER A 139 25.32 21.43 42.33
N LEU A 140 26.01 22.47 41.83
CA LEU A 140 25.37 23.73 41.44
C LEU A 140 24.40 23.56 40.28
N GLN A 141 24.73 22.72 39.30
CA GLN A 141 23.87 22.46 38.16
C GLN A 141 22.58 21.74 38.58
N THR A 142 22.68 20.76 39.49
CA THR A 142 21.53 20.09 40.11
C THR A 142 20.65 21.09 40.87
N TYR A 143 21.25 22.02 41.63
CA TYR A 143 20.48 23.07 42.31
C TYR A 143 19.71 23.95 41.33
N ARG A 144 20.36 24.34 40.23
CA ARG A 144 19.71 25.17 39.19
C ARG A 144 18.51 24.45 38.59
N GLN A 145 18.63 23.15 38.34
CA GLN A 145 17.57 22.35 37.74
C GLN A 145 16.41 22.11 38.72
N SER A 146 16.71 21.74 39.97
CA SER A 146 15.69 21.52 41.00
C SER A 146 14.95 22.80 41.38
N LEU A 147 15.64 23.95 41.43
CA LEU A 147 15.04 25.24 41.74
C LEU A 147 14.27 25.83 40.54
N ALA A 148 14.64 25.49 39.30
CA ALA A 148 13.89 25.88 38.11
C ALA A 148 12.56 25.14 37.94
N GLU A 149 12.47 23.90 38.42
CA GLU A 149 11.25 23.08 38.38
C GLU A 149 10.36 23.22 39.63
N SER A 150 10.81 23.93 40.67
CA SER A 150 10.08 24.09 41.94
C SER A 150 9.20 25.35 41.99
N ALA A 151 8.07 25.25 42.70
CA ALA A 151 7.16 26.35 43.02
C ALA A 151 7.89 27.52 43.75
N PRO A 152 7.38 28.77 43.70
CA PRO A 152 8.10 29.99 44.13
C PRO A 152 8.50 30.09 45.61
N THR A 153 8.10 29.15 46.46
CA THR A 153 8.47 29.13 47.89
C THR A 153 8.89 27.72 48.30
N LEU A 154 10.20 27.54 48.52
CA LEU A 154 10.80 26.29 49.01
C LEU A 154 11.28 26.50 50.45
N VAL A 155 10.66 25.82 51.42
CA VAL A 155 11.08 25.88 52.83
C VAL A 155 12.02 24.71 53.09
N LEU A 156 13.32 25.00 53.18
CA LEU A 156 14.38 24.01 53.45
C LEU A 156 15.02 24.28 54.81
N SER A 157 15.31 23.22 55.57
CA SER A 157 16.10 23.33 56.80
C SER A 157 17.57 23.70 56.49
N PRO A 158 18.22 24.56 57.30
CA PRO A 158 19.61 25.00 57.08
C PRO A 158 20.66 23.89 57.05
N ASP A 159 20.34 22.73 57.64
CA ASP A 159 21.23 21.56 57.75
C ASP A 159 20.92 20.47 56.72
N ALA A 160 20.02 20.73 55.76
CA ALA A 160 19.75 19.80 54.69
C ALA A 160 21.05 19.49 53.93
N GLU A 161 21.33 18.21 53.68
CA GLU A 161 22.49 17.78 52.88
C GLU A 161 22.56 18.50 51.53
N PHE A 162 21.40 18.87 51.00
CA PHE A 162 21.23 19.70 49.82
C PHE A 162 21.97 21.05 49.88
N LEU A 163 22.10 21.71 51.03
CA LEU A 163 22.77 23.02 51.14
C LEU A 163 24.24 22.93 51.60
N LYS A 164 24.74 21.74 51.93
CA LYS A 164 26.07 21.52 52.50
C LYS A 164 27.18 21.98 51.56
N THR A 165 27.12 21.59 50.28
CA THR A 165 28.11 21.94 49.25
C THR A 165 28.08 23.43 48.89
N PHE A 166 26.91 24.07 48.99
CA PHE A 166 26.77 25.52 48.82
C PHE A 166 27.43 26.30 49.97
N ARG A 167 27.32 25.83 51.22
CA ARG A 167 27.92 26.48 52.40
C ARG A 167 29.43 26.25 52.51
N GLN A 168 29.92 25.10 52.06
CA GLN A 168 31.34 24.70 52.21
C GLN A 168 32.24 25.22 51.06
N GLY A 169 31.64 25.67 49.95
CA GLY A 169 32.39 26.12 48.76
C GLY A 169 33.10 24.96 48.03
N PRO A 170 33.81 25.23 46.92
CA PRO A 170 34.60 24.21 46.26
C PRO A 170 35.71 23.74 47.22
N GLN A 171 35.60 22.51 47.70
CA GLN A 171 36.71 21.85 48.40
C GLN A 171 37.78 21.51 47.36
N ALA A 172 38.66 22.48 47.09
CA ALA A 172 39.85 22.21 46.30
C ALA A 172 40.69 21.15 47.01
N ALA A 173 40.83 20.00 46.37
CA ALA A 173 41.93 19.04 46.50
C ALA A 173 42.58 18.91 47.90
N GLN A 174 42.01 18.08 48.78
CA GLN A 174 42.85 17.25 49.65
C GLN A 174 43.20 15.96 48.91
N ALA A 175 43.96 16.08 47.81
CA ALA A 175 44.79 15.02 47.20
C ALA A 175 45.37 15.54 45.88
N ALA A 176 46.29 16.51 45.95
CA ALA A 176 47.36 16.52 44.96
C ALA A 176 48.36 15.45 45.41
N PRO A 177 48.63 14.36 44.66
CA PRO A 177 49.90 13.68 44.83
C PRO A 177 50.98 14.70 44.46
N ALA A 178 51.92 14.92 45.39
CA ALA A 178 53.05 15.80 45.19
C ALA A 178 53.75 15.48 43.85
N PRO A 179 54.28 16.49 43.12
CA PRO A 179 55.09 16.21 41.95
C PRO A 179 56.27 15.33 42.40
N ALA A 180 56.38 14.16 41.78
CA ALA A 180 57.52 13.28 41.96
C ALA A 180 58.77 14.12 41.66
N GLN A 181 59.57 14.36 42.70
CA GLN A 181 60.83 15.07 42.59
C GLN A 181 61.72 14.28 41.63
N ALA A 182 62.06 14.91 40.50
CA ALA A 182 63.17 14.48 39.67
C ALA A 182 64.45 14.65 40.51
N ALA A 183 64.97 13.53 41.03
CA ALA A 183 66.30 13.45 41.59
C ALA A 183 67.25 12.90 40.51
N HIS A 184 68.37 13.62 40.37
CA HIS A 184 69.58 13.41 39.57
C HIS A 184 69.85 12.02 38.97
#